data_AF-A0A181C7M3-F1
#
_entry.id   AF-A0A181C7M3-F1
#
_cell.length_a   1.000
_cell.length_b   1.000
_cell.length_c   1.000
_cell.angle_alpha   90.00
_cell.angle_beta   90.00
_cell.angle_gamma   90.00
#
_symmetry.space_group_name_H-M   'P 1'
#
loop_
_entity.id
_entity.type
_entity.pdbx_description
1 polymer ?
#
loop_
_entity_poly.entity_id
_entity_poly.type
_entity_poly.pdbx_seq_one_letter_code
_entity_poly.pdbx_strand_id
1 'polypeptide(L)'
;MSADLLLTLTPTEQQDIKIIRESGQFDTEFYLATNQDIAGSGYEPLVHYVKYGFREGRRPNRNFRPALYVAQHPDAGLDSRNPFIHFLQTHNGCHIAHHGLLTRFRLEDLSLGVRTLEQLPFFEAGDYHDLNRDVARDTTDLAEHALLYGVPEGRRLFKALRVSETLGTLCIGTEPDHATQTLPDGPVPDSIGIFYNSGGNVFIHEIAADLHRTLTEAGLNCVLLDENTDPDQRPDLCIFVAPHEFFHIGRGQVWATGSIIQDAIMFNTEQPQTLWFERGIPFLLMSAGVIDICHQMARSFHQAGMPAIHFTPNIDTTRGYLLKEDMTHPMVRVLPPACRKRPDPLAPFARRPLDISFFGGSSAHREKFFARNAGFLAQYRNYFYYRKFTTPIDSSPRDRLLSRLAAHVAGHSRIALNIHRDEYGFFEWHRIVKGAMANGSVVVSEPCLPHPVFRPGIHFLEETGRHIPNLIEWLLHTPDGQARAEEIRTATWQLIGTSAGNRARCARIRGFISYVWSTPEA
;
A
#
# COMPACT_ATOMS: atom_id res chain seq x y z
N MET A 1 -38.43 -20.20 28.03
CA MET A 1 -39.29 -19.08 28.49
C MET A 1 -40.52 -19.67 29.15
N SER A 2 -40.96 -19.16 30.31
CA SER A 2 -42.26 -19.55 30.88
C SER A 2 -43.40 -19.00 30.01
N ALA A 3 -44.52 -19.73 29.92
CA ALA A 3 -45.69 -19.33 29.15
C ALA A 3 -46.27 -17.98 29.59
N ASP A 4 -46.10 -17.61 30.86
CA ASP A 4 -46.58 -16.34 31.42
C ASP A 4 -45.83 -15.09 30.92
N LEU A 5 -44.55 -15.24 30.52
CA LEU A 5 -43.78 -14.10 30.02
C LEU A 5 -44.20 -13.69 28.60
N LEU A 6 -44.60 -14.66 27.77
CA LEU A 6 -45.07 -14.46 26.39
C LEU A 6 -46.38 -13.65 26.32
N LEU A 7 -47.24 -13.76 27.35
CA LEU A 7 -48.51 -13.04 27.43
C LEU A 7 -48.35 -11.52 27.63
N THR A 8 -47.16 -11.04 28.01
CA THR A 8 -46.89 -9.62 28.29
C THR A 8 -46.19 -8.89 27.14
N LEU A 9 -45.91 -9.60 26.03
CA LEU A 9 -45.16 -9.10 24.88
C LEU A 9 -46.09 -8.84 23.70
N THR A 10 -45.90 -7.71 23.03
CA THR A 10 -46.58 -7.39 21.77
C THR A 10 -46.12 -8.35 20.64
N PRO A 11 -46.91 -8.51 19.55
CA PRO A 11 -46.49 -9.35 18.42
C PRO A 11 -45.13 -8.93 17.83
N THR A 12 -44.85 -7.63 17.79
CA THR A 12 -43.56 -7.10 17.34
C THR A 12 -42.42 -7.51 18.28
N GLU A 13 -42.60 -7.37 19.60
CA GLU A 13 -41.56 -7.78 20.58
C GLU A 13 -41.30 -9.29 20.54
N GLN A 14 -42.35 -10.10 20.31
CA GLN A 14 -42.18 -11.55 20.14
C GLN A 14 -41.37 -11.87 18.87
N GLN A 15 -41.65 -11.16 17.77
CA GLN A 15 -40.91 -11.30 16.52
C GLN A 15 -39.45 -10.84 16.68
N ASP A 16 -39.20 -9.74 17.38
CA ASP A 16 -37.85 -9.23 17.64
C ASP A 16 -37.03 -10.22 18.48
N ILE A 17 -37.62 -10.77 19.55
CA ILE A 17 -36.98 -11.81 20.36
C ILE A 17 -36.61 -13.02 19.49
N LYS A 18 -37.51 -13.44 18.59
CA LYS A 18 -37.26 -14.57 17.69
C LYS A 18 -36.07 -14.28 16.77
N ILE A 19 -36.07 -13.14 16.09
CA ILE A 19 -34.98 -12.74 15.17
C ILE A 19 -33.64 -12.67 15.91
N ILE A 20 -33.60 -12.03 17.07
CA ILE A 20 -32.36 -11.89 17.85
C ILE A 20 -31.86 -13.23 18.39
N ARG A 21 -32.77 -14.11 18.80
CA ARG A 21 -32.40 -15.44 19.29
C ARG A 21 -31.88 -16.32 18.17
N GLU A 22 -32.51 -16.29 17.01
CA GLU A 22 -32.11 -17.06 15.82
C GLU A 22 -30.77 -16.57 15.24
N SER A 23 -30.43 -15.28 15.39
CA SER A 23 -29.14 -14.75 14.94
C SER A 23 -27.95 -15.18 15.81
N GLY A 24 -28.18 -15.69 17.02
CA GLY A 24 -27.11 -16.08 17.95
C GLY A 24 -26.25 -14.92 18.47
N GLN A 25 -26.59 -13.66 18.16
CA GLN A 25 -25.74 -12.51 18.44
C GLN A 25 -25.97 -11.83 19.79
N PHE A 26 -26.99 -12.22 20.55
CA PHE A 26 -27.23 -11.62 21.87
C PHE A 26 -26.33 -12.26 22.94
N ASP A 27 -25.39 -11.49 23.48
CA ASP A 27 -24.44 -11.95 24.49
C ASP A 27 -25.04 -11.71 25.89
N THR A 28 -25.64 -12.76 26.43
CA THR A 28 -26.33 -12.72 27.73
C THR A 28 -25.38 -12.43 28.89
N GLU A 29 -24.17 -12.99 28.86
CA GLU A 29 -23.18 -12.79 29.92
C GLU A 29 -22.66 -11.35 29.92
N PHE A 30 -22.33 -10.82 28.74
CA PHE A 30 -21.96 -9.41 28.59
C PHE A 30 -23.10 -8.48 29.01
N TYR A 31 -24.34 -8.78 28.60
CA TYR A 31 -25.48 -7.94 28.93
C TYR A 31 -25.66 -7.82 30.44
N LEU A 32 -25.61 -8.94 31.17
CA LEU A 32 -25.71 -8.94 32.62
C LEU A 32 -24.51 -8.29 33.31
N ALA A 33 -23.29 -8.50 32.80
CA ALA A 33 -22.09 -7.88 33.34
C ALA A 33 -22.09 -6.36 33.20
N THR A 34 -22.66 -5.84 32.11
CA THR A 34 -22.71 -4.40 31.81
C THR A 34 -23.93 -3.70 32.44
N ASN A 35 -24.99 -4.46 32.74
CA ASN A 35 -26.26 -3.97 33.25
C ASN A 35 -26.57 -4.58 34.62
N GLN A 36 -25.83 -4.13 35.65
CA GLN A 36 -25.92 -4.69 37.00
C GLN A 36 -27.30 -4.55 37.65
N ASP A 37 -28.09 -3.56 37.21
CA ASP A 37 -29.49 -3.36 37.62
C ASP A 37 -30.42 -4.50 37.17
N ILE A 38 -30.02 -5.24 36.13
CA ILE A 38 -30.73 -6.42 35.64
C ILE A 38 -30.15 -7.69 36.26
N ALA A 39 -28.86 -7.68 36.60
CA ALA A 39 -28.20 -8.78 37.28
C ALA A 39 -28.82 -9.03 38.66
N GLY A 40 -29.52 -10.16 38.81
CA GLY A 40 -30.21 -10.52 40.05
C GLY A 40 -31.69 -10.13 40.13
N SER A 41 -32.23 -9.47 39.10
CA SER A 41 -33.66 -9.10 39.02
C SER A 41 -34.60 -10.27 38.69
N GLY A 42 -34.05 -11.39 38.19
CA GLY A 42 -34.81 -12.53 37.69
C GLY A 42 -35.44 -12.31 36.30
N TYR A 43 -35.27 -11.14 35.69
CA TYR A 43 -35.69 -10.88 34.30
C TYR A 43 -34.85 -11.66 33.30
N GLU A 44 -35.50 -12.19 32.27
CA GLU A 44 -34.80 -12.78 31.12
C GLU A 44 -34.12 -11.64 30.33
N PRO A 45 -32.78 -11.67 30.14
CA PRO A 45 -32.04 -10.52 29.62
C PRO A 45 -32.42 -10.08 28.21
N LEU A 46 -32.76 -11.02 27.32
CA LEU A 46 -33.17 -10.72 25.95
C LEU A 46 -34.55 -10.06 25.92
N VAL A 47 -35.48 -10.55 26.75
CA VAL A 47 -36.80 -9.91 26.95
C VAL A 47 -36.63 -8.49 27.48
N HIS A 48 -35.76 -8.28 28.47
CA HIS A 48 -35.48 -6.95 28.99
C HIS A 48 -34.91 -6.03 27.89
N TYR A 49 -33.96 -6.53 27.10
CA TYR A 49 -33.38 -5.78 26.00
C TYR A 49 -34.43 -5.32 24.98
N VAL A 50 -35.32 -6.22 24.56
CA VAL A 50 -36.35 -5.93 23.55
C VAL A 50 -37.44 -4.99 24.10
N LYS A 51 -37.84 -5.10 25.37
CA LYS A 51 -38.86 -4.20 25.94
C LYS A 51 -38.31 -2.81 26.25
N TYR A 52 -37.11 -2.75 26.82
CA TYR A 52 -36.58 -1.52 27.42
C TYR A 52 -35.17 -1.21 26.94
N GLY A 53 -34.28 -2.21 26.96
CA GLY A 53 -32.85 -1.97 26.82
C GLY A 53 -32.43 -1.28 25.52
N PHE A 54 -33.04 -1.59 24.38
CA PHE A 54 -32.68 -0.92 23.12
C PHE A 54 -33.04 0.58 23.14
N ARG A 55 -34.17 0.96 23.76
CA ARG A 55 -34.62 2.37 23.90
C ARG A 55 -33.74 3.14 24.86
N GLU A 56 -33.18 2.45 25.85
CA GLU A 56 -32.20 2.98 26.79
C GLU A 56 -30.78 3.04 26.19
N GLY A 57 -30.61 2.65 24.92
CA GLY A 57 -29.31 2.64 24.24
C GLY A 57 -28.37 1.54 24.75
N ARG A 58 -28.87 0.55 25.50
CA ARG A 58 -28.06 -0.56 26.02
C ARG A 58 -27.54 -1.42 24.87
N ARG A 59 -26.40 -2.06 25.11
CA ARG A 59 -25.70 -2.86 24.10
C ARG A 59 -26.10 -4.32 24.25
N PRO A 60 -26.61 -4.99 23.19
CA PRO A 60 -27.01 -6.39 23.24
C PRO A 60 -25.80 -7.35 23.26
N ASN A 61 -24.63 -6.88 22.82
CA ASN A 61 -23.38 -7.61 22.86
C ASN A 61 -22.17 -6.65 22.88
N ARG A 62 -20.95 -7.20 22.97
CA ARG A 62 -19.68 -6.46 22.99
C ARG A 62 -19.40 -5.66 21.72
N ASN A 63 -20.17 -5.91 20.67
CA ASN A 63 -19.87 -5.48 19.33
C ASN A 63 -20.85 -4.37 18.89
N PHE A 64 -22.15 -4.61 18.96
CA PHE A 64 -23.18 -3.66 18.60
C PHE A 64 -23.20 -2.43 19.53
N ARG A 65 -23.21 -1.23 18.94
CA ARG A 65 -23.34 0.06 19.64
C ARG A 65 -24.50 0.81 19.01
N PRO A 66 -25.70 0.76 19.62
CA PRO A 66 -26.91 1.34 19.04
C PRO A 66 -26.74 2.79 18.62
N ALA A 67 -26.08 3.62 19.45
CA ALA A 67 -25.87 5.03 19.16
C ALA A 67 -25.04 5.28 17.88
N LEU A 68 -23.99 4.47 17.64
CA LEU A 68 -23.18 4.62 16.43
C LEU A 68 -23.91 4.08 15.20
N TYR A 69 -24.67 2.99 15.36
CA TYR A 69 -25.49 2.44 14.29
C TYR A 69 -26.56 3.43 13.83
N VAL A 70 -27.30 4.04 14.76
CA VAL A 70 -28.33 5.05 14.47
C VAL A 70 -27.73 6.32 13.85
N ALA A 71 -26.52 6.71 14.23
CA ALA A 71 -25.84 7.85 13.61
C ALA A 71 -25.53 7.62 12.11
N GLN A 72 -25.27 6.37 11.71
CA GLN A 72 -25.01 5.99 10.31
C GLN A 72 -26.29 5.61 9.54
N HIS A 73 -27.30 5.11 10.25
CA HIS A 73 -28.61 4.71 9.71
C HIS A 73 -29.72 5.46 10.47
N PRO A 74 -29.99 6.73 10.12
CA PRO A 74 -31.00 7.54 10.82
C PRO A 74 -32.40 6.92 10.81
N ASP A 75 -32.72 6.11 9.79
CA ASP A 75 -33.95 5.33 9.63
C ASP A 75 -34.07 4.15 10.61
N ALA A 76 -32.97 3.76 11.24
CA ALA A 76 -32.94 2.80 12.35
C ALA A 76 -33.15 3.48 13.73
N GLY A 77 -33.52 4.77 13.77
CA GLY A 77 -33.68 5.56 14.98
C GLY A 77 -34.62 4.95 16.03
N LEU A 78 -34.36 5.27 17.30
CA LEU A 78 -35.03 4.71 18.49
C LEU A 78 -36.56 4.90 18.50
N ASP A 79 -37.05 5.91 17.78
CA ASP A 79 -38.49 6.21 17.66
C ASP A 79 -39.18 5.40 16.56
N SER A 80 -38.43 4.69 15.70
CA SER A 80 -38.94 4.00 14.51
C SER A 80 -38.92 2.46 14.63
N ARG A 81 -37.82 1.87 15.11
CA ARG A 81 -37.68 0.40 15.30
C ARG A 81 -36.49 0.06 16.20
N ASN A 82 -36.40 -1.19 16.66
CA ASN A 82 -35.22 -1.68 17.39
C ASN A 82 -33.97 -1.63 16.45
N PRO A 83 -32.94 -0.82 16.76
CA PRO A 83 -31.77 -0.69 15.88
C PRO A 83 -31.03 -2.01 15.67
N PHE A 84 -31.04 -2.90 16.66
CA PHE A 84 -30.39 -4.20 16.53
C PHE A 84 -31.17 -5.14 15.63
N ILE A 85 -32.49 -5.02 15.57
CA ILE A 85 -33.32 -5.74 14.58
C ILE A 85 -33.09 -5.18 13.18
N HIS A 86 -33.03 -3.85 13.06
CA HIS A 86 -32.66 -3.20 11.81
C HIS A 86 -31.36 -3.75 11.26
N PHE A 87 -30.37 -3.76 12.12
CA PHE A 87 -29.08 -4.34 11.87
C PHE A 87 -29.14 -5.81 11.42
N LEU A 88 -29.79 -6.69 12.18
CA LEU A 88 -29.85 -8.13 11.87
C LEU A 88 -30.55 -8.41 10.53
N GLN A 89 -31.59 -7.65 10.19
CA GLN A 89 -32.35 -7.84 8.96
C GLN A 89 -31.68 -7.23 7.73
N THR A 90 -31.07 -6.06 7.87
CA THR A 90 -30.43 -5.35 6.75
C THR A 90 -29.02 -5.88 6.47
N HIS A 91 -28.31 -6.36 7.50
CA HIS A 91 -26.91 -6.78 7.42
C HIS A 91 -26.71 -8.26 7.74
N ASN A 92 -27.80 -9.05 7.72
CA ASN A 92 -27.83 -10.51 7.89
C ASN A 92 -27.12 -11.05 9.14
N GLY A 93 -26.95 -10.21 10.16
CA GLY A 93 -26.19 -10.57 11.36
C GLY A 93 -24.68 -10.75 11.13
N CYS A 94 -24.02 -9.86 10.38
CA CYS A 94 -22.56 -9.71 10.48
C CYS A 94 -22.12 -9.30 11.89
N HIS A 95 -20.92 -9.72 12.34
CA HIS A 95 -20.41 -9.46 13.69
C HIS A 95 -19.79 -8.06 13.79
N ILE A 96 -20.65 -7.05 13.80
CA ILE A 96 -20.22 -5.66 13.63
C ILE A 96 -19.94 -5.09 15.01
N ALA A 97 -18.68 -5.11 15.42
CA ALA A 97 -18.24 -4.35 16.57
C ALA A 97 -17.98 -2.92 16.15
N HIS A 98 -18.73 -1.99 16.71
CA HIS A 98 -18.48 -0.56 16.53
C HIS A 98 -17.27 -0.13 17.37
N HIS A 99 -16.11 -0.63 16.95
CA HIS A 99 -14.76 -0.39 17.41
C HIS A 99 -13.88 -0.43 16.13
N GLY A 100 -12.69 0.18 16.16
CA GLY A 100 -11.81 0.17 14.98
C GLY A 100 -12.36 1.01 13.82
N LEU A 101 -12.34 0.47 12.60
CA LEU A 101 -12.65 1.23 11.38
C LEU A 101 -14.11 1.73 11.27
N LEU A 102 -15.04 1.13 12.03
CA LEU A 102 -16.45 1.53 12.04
C LEU A 102 -16.72 2.89 12.69
N THR A 103 -15.73 3.49 13.35
CA THR A 103 -15.80 4.91 13.77
C THR A 103 -15.58 5.87 12.60
N ARG A 104 -15.08 5.39 11.46
CA ARG A 104 -14.66 6.19 10.30
C ARG A 104 -15.42 5.83 9.03
N PHE A 105 -15.75 4.56 8.86
CA PHE A 105 -16.39 4.04 7.66
C PHE A 105 -17.78 3.51 7.97
N ARG A 106 -18.67 3.60 6.97
CA ARG A 106 -19.95 2.91 7.06
C ARG A 106 -19.68 1.42 6.92
N LEU A 107 -20.58 0.66 7.50
CA LEU A 107 -20.52 -0.79 7.45
C LEU A 107 -20.55 -1.37 6.03
N GLU A 108 -21.35 -0.78 5.15
CA GLU A 108 -21.47 -1.19 3.75
C GLU A 108 -20.11 -1.08 3.04
N ASP A 109 -19.38 0.01 3.29
CA ASP A 109 -18.05 0.26 2.76
C ASP A 109 -17.06 -0.83 3.23
N LEU A 110 -17.09 -1.15 4.53
CA LEU A 110 -16.22 -2.18 5.10
C LEU A 110 -16.60 -3.59 4.63
N SER A 111 -17.87 -3.85 4.38
CA SER A 111 -18.35 -5.13 3.85
C SER A 111 -17.80 -5.40 2.45
N LEU A 112 -17.65 -4.35 1.61
CA LEU A 112 -16.92 -4.45 0.36
C LEU A 112 -15.47 -4.87 0.61
N GLY A 113 -14.78 -4.16 1.50
CA GLY A 113 -13.39 -4.47 1.84
C GLY A 113 -13.20 -5.91 2.35
N VAL A 114 -14.12 -6.44 3.17
CA VAL A 114 -14.07 -7.82 3.66
C VAL A 114 -14.24 -8.82 2.52
N ARG A 115 -15.25 -8.64 1.66
CA ARG A 115 -15.44 -9.53 0.49
C ARG A 115 -14.21 -9.52 -0.42
N THR A 116 -13.65 -8.35 -0.70
CA THR A 116 -12.44 -8.23 -1.52
C THR A 116 -11.25 -8.91 -0.85
N LEU A 117 -11.10 -8.79 0.48
CA LEU A 117 -10.04 -9.45 1.25
C LEU A 117 -10.12 -10.98 1.09
N GLU A 118 -11.31 -11.56 1.16
CA GLU A 118 -11.53 -13.00 0.97
C GLU A 118 -11.15 -13.49 -0.43
N GLN A 119 -11.28 -12.64 -1.44
CA GLN A 119 -10.89 -12.96 -2.82
C GLN A 119 -9.40 -12.77 -3.11
N LEU A 120 -8.63 -12.15 -2.19
CA LEU A 120 -7.19 -11.98 -2.40
C LEU A 120 -6.48 -13.34 -2.40
N PRO A 121 -5.69 -13.67 -3.43
CA PRO A 121 -5.03 -14.98 -3.53
C PRO A 121 -3.91 -15.19 -2.50
N PHE A 122 -3.59 -14.17 -1.71
CA PHE A 122 -2.59 -14.22 -0.65
C PHE A 122 -3.20 -14.05 0.76
N PHE A 123 -4.52 -14.07 0.87
CA PHE A 123 -5.24 -14.11 2.15
C PHE A 123 -5.92 -15.47 2.33
N GLU A 124 -5.83 -16.03 3.54
CA GLU A 124 -6.62 -17.18 3.94
C GLU A 124 -7.00 -17.03 5.41
N ALA A 125 -8.28 -17.25 5.73
CA ALA A 125 -8.80 -17.17 7.09
C ALA A 125 -8.02 -18.07 8.07
N GLY A 126 -7.69 -19.30 7.65
CA GLY A 126 -6.89 -20.23 8.45
C GLY A 126 -5.49 -19.69 8.79
N ASP A 127 -4.82 -19.09 7.80
CA ASP A 127 -3.50 -18.46 7.97
C ASP A 127 -3.57 -17.23 8.89
N TYR A 128 -4.62 -16.42 8.78
CA TYR A 128 -4.84 -15.29 9.68
C TYR A 128 -5.00 -15.73 11.14
N HIS A 129 -5.81 -16.77 11.39
CA HIS A 129 -5.96 -17.33 12.72
C HIS A 129 -4.65 -17.94 13.25
N ASP A 130 -3.88 -18.63 12.41
CA ASP A 130 -2.59 -19.21 12.84
C ASP A 130 -1.61 -18.15 13.35
N LEU A 131 -1.64 -16.96 12.74
CA LEU A 131 -0.88 -15.77 13.18
C LEU A 131 -1.47 -15.12 14.44
N ASN A 132 -2.77 -15.26 14.68
CA ASN A 132 -3.55 -14.57 15.71
C ASN A 132 -4.39 -15.56 16.53
N ARG A 133 -3.73 -16.51 17.20
CA ARG A 133 -4.38 -17.64 17.89
C ARG A 133 -5.26 -17.26 19.07
N ASP A 134 -5.20 -16.00 19.50
CA ASP A 134 -6.07 -15.44 20.52
C ASP A 134 -7.48 -15.09 19.98
N VAL A 135 -7.68 -15.10 18.66
CA VAL A 135 -8.99 -14.89 18.03
C VAL A 135 -9.78 -16.20 18.02
N ALA A 136 -10.99 -16.20 18.60
CA ALA A 136 -11.87 -17.37 18.65
C ALA A 136 -12.43 -17.74 17.26
N ARG A 137 -12.46 -19.04 16.91
CA ARG A 137 -12.90 -19.53 15.57
C ARG A 137 -14.40 -19.76 15.43
N ASP A 138 -15.08 -20.04 16.53
CA ASP A 138 -16.44 -20.57 16.56
C ASP A 138 -17.53 -19.50 16.40
N THR A 139 -17.18 -18.22 16.55
CA THR A 139 -18.14 -17.11 16.56
C THR A 139 -17.68 -15.89 15.77
N THR A 140 -16.67 -16.00 14.90
CA THR A 140 -16.05 -14.83 14.29
C THR A 140 -15.64 -15.11 12.85
N ASP A 141 -16.21 -14.33 11.93
CA ASP A 141 -15.70 -14.24 10.56
C ASP A 141 -14.29 -13.66 10.63
N LEU A 142 -13.31 -14.43 10.15
CA LEU A 142 -11.90 -14.10 10.29
C LEU A 142 -11.45 -13.00 9.31
N ALA A 143 -12.10 -12.86 8.16
CA ALA A 143 -11.84 -11.77 7.23
C ALA A 143 -12.43 -10.46 7.76
N GLU A 144 -13.64 -10.51 8.30
CA GLU A 144 -14.27 -9.40 9.02
C GLU A 144 -13.38 -8.97 10.20
N HIS A 145 -12.96 -9.92 11.04
CA HIS A 145 -12.08 -9.62 12.17
C HIS A 145 -10.74 -9.02 11.72
N ALA A 146 -10.13 -9.58 10.68
CA ALA A 146 -8.85 -9.10 10.13
C ALA A 146 -8.93 -7.62 9.74
N LEU A 147 -9.99 -7.23 9.04
CA LEU A 147 -10.14 -5.86 8.54
C LEU A 147 -10.60 -4.88 9.64
N LEU A 148 -11.62 -5.27 10.43
CA LEU A 148 -12.26 -4.36 11.40
C LEU A 148 -11.44 -4.16 12.68
N TYR A 149 -10.77 -5.21 13.16
CA TYR A 149 -9.98 -5.19 14.42
C TYR A 149 -8.51 -5.43 14.17
N GLY A 150 -8.17 -6.37 13.30
CA GLY A 150 -6.79 -6.75 13.06
C GLY A 150 -5.92 -5.59 12.57
N VAL A 151 -6.40 -4.85 11.57
CA VAL A 151 -5.68 -3.67 11.07
C VAL A 151 -5.52 -2.59 12.15
N PRO A 152 -6.58 -2.11 12.84
CA PRO A 152 -6.43 -1.13 13.93
C PRO A 152 -5.53 -1.59 15.09
N GLU A 153 -5.53 -2.87 15.42
CA GLU A 153 -4.69 -3.45 16.48
C GLU A 153 -3.23 -3.66 16.04
N GLY A 154 -2.92 -3.48 14.75
CA GLY A 154 -1.58 -3.70 14.20
C GLY A 154 -1.22 -5.18 14.08
N ARG A 155 -2.21 -6.06 13.90
CA ARG A 155 -2.00 -7.49 13.69
C ARG A 155 -1.43 -7.76 12.31
N ARG A 156 -0.69 -8.86 12.18
CA ARG A 156 -0.31 -9.40 10.88
C ARG A 156 -1.52 -10.07 10.24
N LEU A 157 -1.78 -9.72 8.99
CA LEU A 157 -2.89 -10.28 8.22
C LEU A 157 -2.42 -11.39 7.30
N PHE A 158 -1.25 -11.24 6.71
CA PHE A 158 -0.76 -12.11 5.65
C PHE A 158 0.41 -12.96 6.12
N LYS A 159 0.27 -14.27 5.97
CA LYS A 159 1.36 -15.21 6.28
C LYS A 159 2.43 -15.11 5.21
N ALA A 160 3.66 -14.85 5.65
CA ALA A 160 4.81 -14.67 4.79
C ALA A 160 4.96 -15.78 3.73
N LEU A 161 4.83 -17.05 4.14
CA LEU A 161 4.92 -18.19 3.22
C LEU A 161 3.85 -18.12 2.11
N ARG A 162 2.59 -17.85 2.46
CA ARG A 162 1.49 -17.72 1.49
C ARG A 162 1.76 -16.62 0.48
N VAL A 163 2.15 -15.44 0.96
CA VAL A 163 2.53 -14.32 0.07
C VAL A 163 3.62 -14.76 -0.90
N SER A 164 4.65 -15.46 -0.42
CA SER A 164 5.75 -15.96 -1.25
C SER A 164 5.27 -16.92 -2.34
N GLU A 165 4.45 -17.91 -1.97
CA GLU A 165 3.92 -18.93 -2.88
C GLU A 165 3.00 -18.30 -3.93
N THR A 166 2.13 -17.37 -3.54
CA THR A 166 1.25 -16.65 -4.46
C THR A 166 2.05 -15.82 -5.45
N LEU A 167 2.97 -14.98 -4.98
CA LEU A 167 3.79 -14.15 -5.86
C LEU A 167 4.68 -15.00 -6.77
N GLY A 168 5.28 -16.08 -6.26
CA GLY A 168 6.08 -17.02 -7.04
C GLY A 168 5.28 -17.71 -8.14
N THR A 169 4.05 -18.15 -7.85
CA THR A 169 3.14 -18.76 -8.83
C THR A 169 2.80 -17.78 -9.96
N LEU A 170 2.56 -16.50 -9.62
CA LEU A 170 2.29 -15.45 -10.60
C LEU A 170 3.49 -15.15 -11.52
N CYS A 171 4.70 -15.56 -11.15
CA CYS A 171 5.90 -15.42 -11.98
C CYS A 171 6.06 -16.49 -13.06
N ILE A 172 5.40 -17.65 -12.91
CA ILE A 172 5.54 -18.80 -13.83
C ILE A 172 4.57 -18.69 -15.01
N GLY A 173 3.47 -17.96 -14.86
CA GLY A 173 2.44 -17.83 -15.88
C GLY A 173 2.86 -16.99 -17.10
N THR A 174 2.44 -17.42 -18.29
CA THR A 174 2.62 -16.73 -19.58
C THR A 174 1.46 -15.80 -19.92
N GLU A 175 0.64 -15.39 -18.93
CA GLU A 175 -0.47 -14.49 -19.22
C GLU A 175 0.08 -13.23 -19.89
N PRO A 176 -0.53 -12.81 -21.01
CA PRO A 176 -0.06 -11.64 -21.74
C PRO A 176 0.06 -10.50 -20.75
N ASP A 177 1.20 -9.83 -20.82
CA ASP A 177 1.51 -8.72 -19.95
C ASP A 177 0.34 -7.74 -20.03
N HIS A 178 -0.47 -7.60 -18.97
CA HIS A 178 -1.50 -6.56 -18.90
C HIS A 178 -0.87 -5.16 -19.07
N ALA A 179 0.47 -5.03 -19.09
CA ALA A 179 1.15 -3.85 -19.60
C ALA A 179 0.95 -3.53 -21.08
N THR A 180 0.40 -4.47 -21.86
CA THR A 180 0.12 -4.35 -23.30
C THR A 180 -1.36 -4.27 -23.65
N GLN A 181 -2.28 -4.49 -22.70
CA GLN A 181 -3.69 -4.21 -22.90
C GLN A 181 -3.92 -2.70 -22.87
N THR A 182 -4.00 -2.09 -24.05
CA THR A 182 -4.56 -0.76 -24.22
C THR A 182 -6.01 -0.83 -23.79
N LEU A 183 -6.31 -0.31 -22.60
CA LEU A 183 -7.70 -0.10 -22.20
C LEU A 183 -8.32 0.92 -23.16
N PRO A 184 -9.60 0.76 -23.56
CA PRO A 184 -10.23 1.65 -24.54
C PRO A 184 -10.13 3.11 -24.10
N ASP A 185 -9.81 4.00 -25.03
CA ASP A 185 -9.90 5.45 -24.78
C ASP A 185 -11.39 5.81 -24.68
N GLY A 186 -11.74 6.56 -23.63
CA GLY A 186 -13.13 6.84 -23.26
C GLY A 186 -13.24 8.15 -22.47
N PRO A 187 -14.38 8.40 -21.81
CA PRO A 187 -14.52 9.59 -20.97
C PRO A 187 -13.53 9.54 -19.81
N VAL A 188 -13.00 10.71 -19.48
CA VAL A 188 -12.06 10.93 -18.37
C VAL A 188 -12.62 12.06 -17.51
N PRO A 189 -12.27 12.13 -16.21
CA PRO A 189 -12.68 13.24 -15.35
C PRO A 189 -12.14 14.60 -15.87
N ASP A 190 -12.87 15.67 -15.60
CA ASP A 190 -12.49 17.03 -16.00
C ASP A 190 -11.28 17.54 -15.18
N SER A 191 -11.11 17.03 -13.96
CA SER A 191 -10.00 17.36 -13.07
C SER A 191 -9.51 16.16 -12.25
N ILE A 192 -8.19 16.00 -12.15
CA ILE A 192 -7.54 14.92 -11.38
C ILE A 192 -6.60 15.51 -10.33
N GLY A 193 -6.81 15.17 -9.07
CA GLY A 193 -5.91 15.48 -7.96
C GLY A 193 -5.01 14.31 -7.64
N ILE A 194 -3.70 14.55 -7.56
CA ILE A 194 -2.71 13.55 -7.18
C ILE A 194 -2.16 13.95 -5.83
N PHE A 195 -2.44 13.12 -4.83
CA PHE A 195 -2.23 13.43 -3.43
C PHE A 195 -1.06 12.63 -2.88
N TYR A 196 -0.18 13.32 -2.17
CA TYR A 196 0.88 12.72 -1.34
C TYR A 196 0.85 13.37 0.05
N ASN A 197 1.49 12.77 1.05
CA ASN A 197 1.59 13.38 2.38
C ASN A 197 2.86 14.21 2.51
N SER A 198 2.74 15.49 2.85
CA SER A 198 3.88 16.41 2.99
C SER A 198 4.81 16.08 4.19
N GLY A 199 4.26 15.42 5.21
CA GLY A 199 4.98 14.85 6.35
C GLY A 199 5.42 13.39 6.16
N GLY A 200 5.10 12.79 5.01
CA GLY A 200 5.46 11.43 4.65
C GLY A 200 6.89 11.29 4.14
N ASN A 201 7.18 10.13 3.57
CA ASN A 201 8.50 9.84 3.02
C ASN A 201 8.77 10.67 1.75
N VAL A 202 9.92 11.35 1.69
CA VAL A 202 10.32 12.22 0.55
C VAL A 202 10.28 11.51 -0.81
N PHE A 203 10.46 10.19 -0.84
CA PHE A 203 10.38 9.42 -2.08
C PHE A 203 8.94 9.31 -2.62
N ILE A 204 7.93 9.41 -1.76
CA ILE A 204 6.51 9.37 -2.17
C ILE A 204 6.15 10.64 -2.94
N HIS A 205 6.62 11.82 -2.50
CA HIS A 205 6.47 13.06 -3.25
C HIS A 205 7.02 12.92 -4.67
N GLU A 206 8.19 12.30 -4.83
CA GLU A 206 8.78 12.09 -6.15
C GLU A 206 7.98 11.15 -7.05
N ILE A 207 7.43 10.09 -6.49
CA ILE A 207 6.56 9.16 -7.23
C ILE A 207 5.29 9.89 -7.67
N ALA A 208 4.69 10.69 -6.78
CA ALA A 208 3.52 11.50 -7.08
C ALA A 208 3.80 12.56 -8.16
N ALA A 209 4.96 13.22 -8.10
CA ALA A 209 5.37 14.19 -9.11
C ALA A 209 5.63 13.56 -10.49
N ASP A 210 6.23 12.36 -10.54
CA ASP A 210 6.40 11.65 -11.80
C ASP A 210 5.06 11.17 -12.37
N LEU A 211 4.14 10.72 -11.51
CA LEU A 211 2.79 10.36 -11.93
C LEU A 211 2.06 11.58 -12.50
N HIS A 212 2.10 12.73 -11.79
CA HIS A 212 1.53 14.00 -12.25
C HIS A 212 2.00 14.37 -13.65
N ARG A 213 3.31 14.35 -13.86
CA ARG A 213 3.88 14.60 -15.17
C ARG A 213 3.37 13.62 -16.22
N THR A 214 3.38 12.33 -15.92
CA THR A 214 2.95 11.29 -16.86
C THR A 214 1.49 11.48 -17.27
N LEU A 215 0.63 11.87 -16.33
CA LEU A 215 -0.78 12.15 -16.59
C LEU A 215 -0.97 13.44 -17.40
N THR A 216 -0.22 14.50 -17.09
CA THR A 216 -0.21 15.74 -17.89
C THR A 216 0.29 15.49 -19.32
N GLU A 217 1.34 14.68 -19.49
CA GLU A 217 1.84 14.24 -20.81
C GLU A 217 0.82 13.36 -21.55
N ALA A 218 -0.09 12.70 -20.84
CA ALA A 218 -1.22 11.97 -21.40
C ALA A 218 -2.42 12.88 -21.76
N GLY A 219 -2.28 14.20 -21.63
CA GLY A 219 -3.32 15.18 -21.95
C GLY A 219 -4.42 15.29 -20.90
N LEU A 220 -4.16 14.87 -19.66
CA LEU A 220 -5.12 14.98 -18.55
C LEU A 220 -4.88 16.27 -17.75
N ASN A 221 -5.99 16.87 -17.28
CA ASN A 221 -5.95 18.06 -16.42
C ASN A 221 -5.65 17.63 -14.97
N CYS A 222 -4.39 17.73 -14.57
CA CYS A 222 -3.92 17.20 -13.29
C CYS A 222 -3.26 18.26 -12.42
N VAL A 223 -3.47 18.16 -11.11
CA VAL A 223 -2.83 18.98 -10.10
C VAL A 223 -2.18 18.08 -9.04
N LEU A 224 -0.98 18.46 -8.59
CA LEU A 224 -0.29 17.82 -7.47
C LEU A 224 -0.68 18.52 -6.17
N LEU A 225 -1.24 17.77 -5.23
CA LEU A 225 -1.82 18.27 -3.98
C LEU A 225 -1.30 17.47 -2.78
N ASP A 226 -1.56 17.97 -1.58
CA ASP A 226 -1.21 17.31 -0.32
C ASP A 226 -2.38 17.31 0.68
N GLU A 227 -2.17 16.72 1.85
CA GLU A 227 -3.16 16.53 2.90
C GLU A 227 -3.71 17.82 3.52
N ASN A 228 -3.10 18.97 3.24
CA ASN A 228 -3.56 20.28 3.73
C ASN A 228 -4.63 20.90 2.84
N THR A 229 -4.88 20.30 1.67
CA THR A 229 -6.00 20.68 0.80
C THR A 229 -7.33 20.43 1.52
N ASP A 230 -8.31 21.30 1.30
CA ASP A 230 -9.67 21.12 1.82
C ASP A 230 -10.39 19.99 1.04
N PRO A 231 -10.86 18.90 1.71
CA PRO A 231 -11.58 17.82 1.04
C PRO A 231 -12.82 18.26 0.26
N ASP A 232 -13.44 19.38 0.63
CA ASP A 232 -14.61 19.94 -0.06
C ASP A 232 -14.24 20.64 -1.38
N GLN A 233 -12.96 20.91 -1.60
CA GLN A 233 -12.42 21.50 -2.84
C GLN A 233 -11.68 20.48 -3.70
N ARG A 234 -11.89 19.18 -3.45
CA ARG A 234 -11.18 18.11 -4.15
C ARG A 234 -11.56 18.07 -5.65
N PRO A 235 -10.61 17.71 -6.54
CA PRO A 235 -10.90 17.42 -7.94
C PRO A 235 -11.86 16.23 -8.13
N ASP A 236 -12.39 16.07 -9.34
CA ASP A 236 -13.39 15.04 -9.65
C ASP A 236 -12.87 13.63 -9.36
N LEU A 237 -11.61 13.35 -9.73
CA LEU A 237 -10.93 12.11 -9.39
C LEU A 237 -9.72 12.38 -8.49
N CYS A 238 -9.64 11.67 -7.38
CA CYS A 238 -8.50 11.70 -6.48
C CYS A 238 -7.64 10.44 -6.65
N ILE A 239 -6.33 10.62 -6.80
CA ILE A 239 -5.33 9.53 -6.78
C ILE A 239 -4.45 9.71 -5.55
N PHE A 240 -4.51 8.80 -4.59
CA PHE A 240 -3.73 8.87 -3.36
C PHE A 240 -2.49 7.98 -3.46
N VAL A 241 -1.31 8.60 -3.44
CA VAL A 241 -0.02 7.90 -3.49
C VAL A 241 0.41 7.54 -2.07
N ALA A 242 0.80 6.28 -1.88
CA ALA A 242 1.14 5.71 -0.57
C ALA A 242 0.00 5.91 0.46
N PRO A 243 -1.16 5.26 0.27
CA PRO A 243 -2.32 5.44 1.15
C PRO A 243 -2.02 5.08 2.62
N HIS A 244 -1.05 4.19 2.86
CA HIS A 244 -0.56 3.86 4.21
C HIS A 244 0.11 5.05 4.92
N GLU A 245 0.68 6.03 4.18
CA GLU A 245 1.17 7.30 4.72
C GLU A 245 0.08 8.37 4.69
N PHE A 246 -0.58 8.57 3.54
CA PHE A 246 -1.52 9.67 3.34
C PHE A 246 -2.61 9.72 4.40
N PHE A 247 -3.36 8.64 4.59
CA PHE A 247 -4.52 8.62 5.48
C PHE A 247 -4.17 8.46 6.96
N HIS A 248 -2.89 8.26 7.31
CA HIS A 248 -2.46 8.03 8.69
C HIS A 248 -1.70 9.22 9.28
N ILE A 249 -1.02 10.02 8.45
CA ILE A 249 -0.14 11.09 8.92
C ILE A 249 -0.87 12.44 8.88
N GLY A 250 -0.84 13.15 10.00
CA GLY A 250 -1.30 14.54 10.09
C GLY A 250 -2.76 14.72 9.67
N ARG A 251 -3.02 15.74 8.83
CA ARG A 251 -4.37 16.09 8.36
C ARG A 251 -4.96 15.09 7.37
N GLY A 252 -4.18 14.16 6.84
CA GLY A 252 -4.69 13.17 5.89
C GLY A 252 -5.71 12.21 6.49
N GLN A 253 -5.78 12.10 7.82
CA GLN A 253 -6.84 11.35 8.51
C GLN A 253 -8.25 11.90 8.26
N VAL A 254 -8.39 13.18 7.92
CA VAL A 254 -9.68 13.81 7.59
C VAL A 254 -10.20 13.34 6.23
N TRP A 255 -9.30 12.93 5.32
CA TRP A 255 -9.63 12.41 4.00
C TRP A 255 -10.09 10.94 4.02
N ALA A 256 -9.92 10.24 5.14
CA ALA A 256 -10.20 8.81 5.26
C ALA A 256 -11.71 8.56 5.50
N THR A 257 -12.56 8.94 4.54
CA THR A 257 -14.00 8.72 4.56
C THR A 257 -14.43 7.76 3.45
N GLY A 258 -15.51 7.01 3.68
CA GLY A 258 -16.00 6.02 2.70
C GLY A 258 -16.29 6.62 1.33
N SER A 259 -16.96 7.77 1.31
CA SER A 259 -17.30 8.50 0.08
C SER A 259 -16.08 8.98 -0.71
N ILE A 260 -14.95 9.27 -0.06
CA ILE A 260 -13.73 9.69 -0.78
C ILE A 260 -12.98 8.46 -1.29
N ILE A 261 -12.86 7.42 -0.47
CA ILE A 261 -12.07 6.23 -0.81
C ILE A 261 -12.73 5.45 -1.94
N GLN A 262 -14.06 5.27 -1.90
CA GLN A 262 -14.81 4.52 -2.91
C GLN A 262 -14.70 5.12 -4.31
N ASP A 263 -14.53 6.44 -4.43
CA ASP A 263 -14.44 7.14 -5.71
C ASP A 263 -12.99 7.41 -6.14
N ALA A 264 -12.01 6.97 -5.34
CA ALA A 264 -10.60 7.28 -5.54
C ALA A 264 -9.79 6.11 -6.06
N ILE A 265 -8.67 6.42 -6.70
CA ILE A 265 -7.64 5.44 -7.07
C ILE A 265 -6.52 5.47 -6.03
N MET A 266 -6.10 4.29 -5.59
CA MET A 266 -4.96 4.15 -4.68
C MET A 266 -3.71 3.78 -5.46
N PHE A 267 -2.64 4.57 -5.34
CA PHE A 267 -1.31 4.17 -5.82
C PHE A 267 -0.51 3.56 -4.67
N ASN A 268 -0.57 2.24 -4.58
CA ASN A 268 0.18 1.46 -3.60
C ASN A 268 1.67 1.39 -3.94
N THR A 269 2.49 1.71 -2.93
CA THR A 269 3.96 1.69 -3.00
C THR A 269 4.59 0.76 -1.96
N GLU A 270 3.77 0.06 -1.17
CA GLU A 270 4.18 -0.74 -0.02
C GLU A 270 3.85 -2.22 -0.22
N GLN A 271 4.54 -3.09 0.51
CA GLN A 271 4.56 -4.52 0.25
C GLN A 271 3.95 -5.36 1.38
N PRO A 272 3.30 -6.51 1.09
CA PRO A 272 2.60 -7.32 2.09
C PRO A 272 3.41 -7.78 3.30
N GLN A 273 4.74 -7.81 3.21
CA GLN A 273 5.60 -8.16 4.33
C GLN A 273 5.64 -7.11 5.45
N THR A 274 5.15 -5.88 5.22
CA THR A 274 5.23 -4.79 6.20
C THR A 274 3.88 -4.49 6.87
N LEU A 275 3.95 -4.07 8.14
CA LEU A 275 2.80 -3.52 8.88
C LEU A 275 2.18 -2.28 8.22
N TRP A 276 2.96 -1.58 7.37
CA TRP A 276 2.48 -0.42 6.64
C TRP A 276 1.52 -0.83 5.52
N PHE A 277 1.80 -1.94 4.83
CA PHE A 277 0.85 -2.49 3.85
C PHE A 277 -0.45 -2.85 4.53
N GLU A 278 -0.38 -3.54 5.67
CA GLU A 278 -1.56 -3.97 6.43
C GLU A 278 -2.39 -2.77 6.93
N ARG A 279 -1.75 -1.65 7.26
CA ARG A 279 -2.42 -0.37 7.52
C ARG A 279 -3.09 0.23 6.28
N GLY A 280 -2.49 0.10 5.11
CA GLY A 280 -3.03 0.61 3.85
C GLY A 280 -4.16 -0.24 3.27
N ILE A 281 -4.23 -1.53 3.62
CA ILE A 281 -5.17 -2.51 3.06
C ILE A 281 -6.63 -2.03 3.02
N PRO A 282 -7.22 -1.48 4.10
CA PRO A 282 -8.62 -1.05 4.06
C PRO A 282 -8.90 -0.05 2.94
N PHE A 283 -7.98 0.87 2.69
CA PHE A 283 -8.14 1.87 1.63
C PHE A 283 -7.96 1.27 0.25
N LEU A 284 -7.08 0.29 0.10
CA LEU A 284 -6.92 -0.44 -1.16
C LEU A 284 -8.20 -1.19 -1.49
N LEU A 285 -8.71 -2.01 -0.57
CA LEU A 285 -9.83 -2.92 -0.82
C LEU A 285 -11.18 -2.23 -1.00
N MET A 286 -11.32 -1.00 -0.51
CA MET A 286 -12.54 -0.19 -0.66
C MET A 286 -12.48 0.82 -1.81
N SER A 287 -11.37 0.88 -2.57
CA SER A 287 -11.17 1.91 -3.61
C SER A 287 -11.72 1.53 -4.98
N ALA A 288 -12.02 2.55 -5.80
CA ALA A 288 -12.46 2.37 -7.19
C ALA A 288 -11.41 1.66 -8.07
N GLY A 289 -10.14 1.77 -7.70
CA GLY A 289 -9.08 1.10 -8.42
C GLY A 289 -7.71 1.22 -7.77
N VAL A 290 -6.84 0.27 -8.11
CA VAL A 290 -5.49 0.16 -7.54
C VAL A 290 -4.45 0.28 -8.63
N ILE A 291 -3.56 1.26 -8.48
CA ILE A 291 -2.27 1.27 -9.16
C ILE A 291 -1.27 0.66 -8.19
N ASP A 292 -0.56 -0.39 -8.59
CA ASP A 292 0.50 -0.98 -7.77
C ASP A 292 1.85 -0.84 -8.45
N ILE A 293 2.89 -0.53 -7.67
CA ILE A 293 4.26 -0.53 -8.15
C ILE A 293 4.77 -1.96 -8.43
N CYS A 294 4.16 -2.97 -7.82
CA CYS A 294 4.46 -4.38 -8.01
C CYS A 294 3.50 -5.05 -8.99
N HIS A 295 4.08 -5.65 -10.03
CA HIS A 295 3.31 -6.31 -11.08
C HIS A 295 2.46 -7.47 -10.58
N GLN A 296 3.04 -8.32 -9.74
CA GLN A 296 2.38 -9.48 -9.17
C GLN A 296 1.26 -9.07 -8.18
N MET A 297 1.47 -7.97 -7.43
CA MET A 297 0.44 -7.43 -6.54
C MET A 297 -0.74 -6.86 -7.32
N ALA A 298 -0.50 -6.06 -8.37
CA ALA A 298 -1.56 -5.57 -9.25
C ALA A 298 -2.40 -6.71 -9.83
N ARG A 299 -1.75 -7.81 -10.27
CA ARG A 299 -2.46 -9.01 -10.74
C ARG A 299 -3.28 -9.67 -9.65
N SER A 300 -2.77 -9.69 -8.42
CA SER A 300 -3.51 -10.28 -7.29
C SER A 300 -4.77 -9.47 -6.94
N PHE A 301 -4.71 -8.13 -6.98
CA PHE A 301 -5.90 -7.28 -6.83
C PHE A 301 -6.88 -7.48 -7.98
N HIS A 302 -6.38 -7.62 -9.21
CA HIS A 302 -7.22 -7.91 -10.38
C HIS A 302 -7.94 -9.27 -10.26
N GLN A 303 -7.24 -10.31 -9.79
CA GLN A 303 -7.83 -11.63 -9.52
C GLN A 303 -8.90 -11.58 -8.42
N ALA A 304 -8.79 -10.63 -7.48
CA ALA A 304 -9.80 -10.38 -6.47
C ALA A 304 -11.00 -9.54 -6.96
N GLY A 305 -11.08 -9.28 -8.26
CA GLY A 305 -12.19 -8.56 -8.89
C GLY A 305 -12.00 -7.04 -8.97
N MET A 306 -10.87 -6.50 -8.52
CA MET A 306 -10.65 -5.05 -8.52
C MET A 306 -10.12 -4.54 -9.88
N PRO A 307 -10.49 -3.32 -10.30
CA PRO A 307 -9.75 -2.57 -11.29
C PRO A 307 -8.31 -2.33 -10.80
N ALA A 308 -7.33 -3.05 -11.36
CA ALA A 308 -5.95 -2.92 -10.91
C ALA A 308 -4.93 -2.98 -12.05
N ILE A 309 -3.92 -2.11 -11.99
CA ILE A 309 -2.79 -2.12 -12.94
C ILE A 309 -1.44 -1.96 -12.24
N HIS A 310 -0.43 -2.60 -12.83
CA HIS A 310 0.95 -2.27 -12.55
C HIS A 310 1.34 -0.99 -13.28
N PHE A 311 1.85 0.03 -12.60
CA PHE A 311 2.29 1.23 -13.31
C PHE A 311 3.60 1.81 -12.77
N THR A 312 4.47 2.19 -13.71
CA THR A 312 5.70 2.91 -13.45
C THR A 312 5.65 4.23 -14.21
N PRO A 313 5.71 5.39 -13.52
CA PRO A 313 5.68 6.70 -14.18
C PRO A 313 6.81 6.92 -15.20
N ASN A 314 6.63 7.92 -16.08
CA ASN A 314 7.68 8.39 -16.96
C ASN A 314 8.85 8.98 -16.14
N ILE A 315 10.07 8.73 -16.61
CA ILE A 315 11.28 9.27 -15.99
C ILE A 315 11.66 10.57 -16.71
N ASP A 316 11.85 11.63 -15.93
CA ASP A 316 12.28 12.92 -16.43
C ASP A 316 13.72 12.91 -16.97
N THR A 317 13.92 13.51 -18.14
CA THR A 317 15.24 13.80 -18.69
C THR A 317 15.84 15.11 -18.16
N THR A 318 15.02 16.08 -17.72
CA THR A 318 15.43 17.32 -17.04
C THR A 318 15.61 17.13 -15.54
N ARG A 319 16.63 16.34 -15.18
CA ARG A 319 16.82 15.86 -13.80
C ARG A 319 17.12 16.98 -12.80
N GLY A 320 16.45 16.91 -11.65
CA GLY A 320 16.83 17.67 -10.46
C GLY A 320 18.13 17.12 -9.89
N TYR A 321 19.22 17.90 -10.01
CA TYR A 321 20.49 17.61 -9.34
C TYR A 321 20.55 18.31 -7.98
N LEU A 322 21.61 18.07 -7.22
CA LEU A 322 21.88 18.81 -5.99
C LEU A 322 21.78 20.32 -6.23
N LEU A 323 20.96 20.98 -5.42
CA LEU A 323 20.81 22.42 -5.43
C LEU A 323 22.06 23.08 -4.86
N LYS A 324 22.26 24.38 -5.12
CA LYS A 324 23.41 25.14 -4.58
C LYS A 324 23.49 25.05 -3.05
N GLU A 325 22.34 25.06 -2.39
CA GLU A 325 22.19 24.90 -0.95
C GLU A 325 22.52 23.48 -0.46
N ASP A 326 22.27 22.44 -1.26
CA ASP A 326 22.57 21.05 -0.89
C ASP A 326 24.09 20.82 -0.79
N MET A 327 24.90 21.63 -1.49
CA MET A 327 26.37 21.48 -1.53
C MET A 327 27.06 21.65 -0.17
N THR A 328 26.42 22.34 0.77
CA THR A 328 26.95 22.52 2.13
C THR A 328 26.54 21.39 3.07
N HIS A 329 25.63 20.50 2.65
CA HIS A 329 25.11 19.43 3.48
C HIS A 329 26.23 18.44 3.87
N PRO A 330 26.31 17.96 5.12
CA PRO A 330 27.36 17.04 5.57
C PRO A 330 27.52 15.80 4.68
N MET A 331 26.41 15.24 4.21
CA MET A 331 26.42 14.08 3.32
C MET A 331 27.00 14.36 1.93
N VAL A 332 26.94 15.61 1.46
CA VAL A 332 27.57 16.04 0.20
C VAL A 332 29.05 16.37 0.42
N ARG A 333 29.39 16.95 1.57
CA ARG A 333 30.78 17.31 1.92
C ARG A 333 31.72 16.11 1.99
N VAL A 334 31.22 14.92 2.32
CA VAL A 334 32.03 13.69 2.34
C VAL A 334 32.31 13.13 0.94
N LEU A 335 31.62 13.60 -0.10
CA LEU A 335 31.89 13.15 -1.47
C LEU A 335 33.29 13.57 -1.92
N PRO A 336 33.98 12.74 -2.74
CA PRO A 336 35.21 13.15 -3.40
C PRO A 336 35.02 14.43 -4.21
N PRO A 337 36.03 15.31 -4.35
CA PRO A 337 35.90 16.55 -5.12
C PRO A 337 35.36 16.36 -6.54
N ALA A 338 35.78 15.29 -7.22
CA ALA A 338 35.30 14.94 -8.55
C ALA A 338 33.79 14.62 -8.62
N CYS A 339 33.18 14.24 -7.50
CA CYS A 339 31.77 13.90 -7.36
C CYS A 339 30.92 15.09 -6.87
N ARG A 340 31.51 16.27 -6.63
CA ARG A 340 30.78 17.48 -6.20
C ARG A 340 30.37 18.39 -7.36
N LYS A 341 30.39 17.86 -8.58
CA LYS A 341 29.88 18.52 -9.80
C LYS A 341 28.68 17.75 -10.31
N ARG A 342 27.89 18.38 -11.19
CA ARG A 342 26.79 17.70 -11.89
C ARG A 342 27.34 16.46 -12.61
N PRO A 343 26.82 15.25 -12.35
CA PRO A 343 27.26 14.06 -13.05
C PRO A 343 26.80 14.10 -14.50
N ASP A 344 27.54 13.43 -15.37
CA ASP A 344 27.13 13.14 -16.73
C ASP A 344 26.64 11.69 -16.79
N PRO A 345 25.32 11.45 -16.94
CA PRO A 345 24.77 10.11 -17.06
C PRO A 345 25.33 9.30 -18.23
N LEU A 346 25.84 9.96 -19.27
CA LEU A 346 26.45 9.34 -20.45
C LEU A 346 27.95 9.07 -20.27
N ALA A 347 28.55 9.47 -19.14
CA ALA A 347 29.95 9.20 -18.87
C ALA A 347 30.23 7.68 -18.91
N PRO A 348 31.20 7.21 -19.73
CA PRO A 348 31.50 5.79 -19.89
C PRO A 348 31.74 5.10 -18.55
N PHE A 349 31.37 3.82 -18.41
CA PHE A 349 31.46 3.07 -17.15
C PHE A 349 32.84 3.22 -16.48
N ALA A 350 33.93 2.97 -17.21
CA ALA A 350 35.29 3.05 -16.67
C ALA A 350 35.70 4.45 -16.15
N ARG A 351 35.08 5.53 -16.65
CA ARG A 351 35.44 6.92 -16.29
C ARG A 351 34.72 7.45 -15.04
N ARG A 352 33.77 6.69 -14.50
CA ARG A 352 32.99 7.10 -13.33
C ARG A 352 33.84 6.99 -12.06
N PRO A 353 33.82 8.02 -11.19
CA PRO A 353 34.78 8.16 -10.08
C PRO A 353 34.48 7.28 -8.86
N LEU A 354 33.23 6.87 -8.63
CA LEU A 354 32.85 5.95 -7.57
C LEU A 354 32.67 4.54 -8.14
N ASP A 355 33.13 3.54 -7.39
CA ASP A 355 33.01 2.14 -7.79
C ASP A 355 31.61 1.62 -7.46
N ILE A 356 31.17 1.80 -6.21
CA ILE A 356 29.91 1.23 -5.70
C ILE A 356 29.14 2.27 -4.89
N SER A 357 27.83 2.35 -5.11
CA SER A 357 26.91 3.10 -4.25
C SER A 357 25.79 2.24 -3.69
N PHE A 358 25.33 2.58 -2.50
CA PHE A 358 24.16 1.96 -1.88
C PHE A 358 23.39 2.99 -1.05
N PHE A 359 22.06 2.98 -1.18
CA PHE A 359 21.14 3.78 -0.37
C PHE A 359 20.05 2.87 0.19
N GLY A 360 19.93 2.80 1.51
CA GLY A 360 18.87 2.03 2.15
C GLY A 360 19.01 2.06 3.66
N GLY A 361 18.04 1.48 4.37
CA GLY A 361 18.19 1.28 5.81
C GLY A 361 18.45 -0.16 6.21
N SER A 362 18.70 -0.30 7.51
CA SER A 362 19.05 -1.54 8.17
C SER A 362 17.91 -2.55 8.14
N SER A 363 18.29 -3.80 7.91
CA SER A 363 17.46 -4.98 8.09
C SER A 363 18.40 -6.14 8.42
N ALA A 364 17.87 -7.21 9.03
CA ALA A 364 18.69 -8.38 9.36
C ALA A 364 19.38 -8.96 8.11
N HIS A 365 18.68 -9.00 6.97
CA HIS A 365 19.23 -9.47 5.70
C HIS A 365 20.38 -8.60 5.18
N ARG A 366 20.18 -7.26 5.15
CA ARG A 366 21.22 -6.31 4.72
C ARG A 366 22.42 -6.31 5.66
N GLU A 367 22.20 -6.36 6.98
CA GLU A 367 23.29 -6.41 7.96
C GLU A 367 24.14 -7.66 7.75
N LYS A 368 23.50 -8.82 7.55
CA LYS A 368 24.19 -10.08 7.25
C LYS A 368 25.01 -9.99 5.95
N PHE A 369 24.42 -9.45 4.88
CA PHE A 369 25.12 -9.27 3.60
C PHE A 369 26.33 -8.33 3.74
N PHE A 370 26.15 -7.15 4.32
CA PHE A 370 27.21 -6.16 4.41
C PHE A 370 28.29 -6.55 5.40
N ALA A 371 27.96 -7.12 6.56
CA ALA A 371 28.95 -7.59 7.52
C ALA A 371 29.83 -8.68 6.92
N ARG A 372 29.24 -9.65 6.20
CA ARG A 372 29.98 -10.72 5.52
C ARG A 372 30.92 -10.19 4.44
N ASN A 373 30.51 -9.15 3.71
CA ASN A 373 31.25 -8.62 2.57
C ASN A 373 32.04 -7.33 2.91
N ALA A 374 32.14 -6.93 4.19
CA ALA A 374 32.73 -5.66 4.59
C ALA A 374 34.21 -5.55 4.15
N GLY A 375 35.00 -6.61 4.34
CA GLY A 375 36.41 -6.63 3.94
C GLY A 375 36.62 -6.54 2.43
N PHE A 376 35.69 -7.10 1.63
CA PHE A 376 35.69 -6.96 0.18
C PHE A 376 35.31 -5.53 -0.25
N LEU A 377 34.19 -5.03 0.26
CA LEU A 377 33.69 -3.70 -0.09
C LEU A 377 34.69 -2.59 0.30
N ALA A 378 35.40 -2.73 1.43
CA ALA A 378 36.40 -1.76 1.88
C ALA A 378 37.56 -1.52 0.89
N GLN A 379 37.75 -2.39 -0.10
CA GLN A 379 38.79 -2.25 -1.13
C GLN A 379 38.41 -1.25 -2.24
N TYR A 380 37.14 -0.85 -2.30
CA TYR A 380 36.58 -0.03 -3.38
C TYR A 380 36.21 1.38 -2.92
N ARG A 381 36.14 2.32 -3.87
CA ARG A 381 35.70 3.70 -3.61
C ARG A 381 34.17 3.74 -3.57
N ASN A 382 33.64 3.64 -2.36
CA ASN A 382 32.21 3.49 -2.16
C ASN A 382 31.54 4.74 -1.58
N TYR A 383 30.24 4.87 -1.84
CA TYR A 383 29.36 5.76 -1.11
C TYR A 383 28.14 5.01 -0.58
N PHE A 384 28.09 4.80 0.74
CA PHE A 384 27.03 4.03 1.38
C PHE A 384 26.23 4.95 2.30
N TYR A 385 24.96 5.15 1.97
CA TYR A 385 23.97 5.65 2.90
C TYR A 385 23.23 4.46 3.51
N TYR A 386 23.56 4.14 4.76
CA TYR A 386 23.00 3.03 5.51
C TYR A 386 22.49 3.54 6.87
N ARG A 387 21.16 3.62 7.05
CA ARG A 387 20.54 4.14 8.29
C ARG A 387 19.77 3.08 9.07
N LYS A 388 19.78 3.18 10.40
CA LYS A 388 18.76 2.52 11.22
C LYS A 388 17.50 3.38 11.19
N PHE A 389 16.39 2.82 10.71
CA PHE A 389 15.11 3.55 10.65
C PHE A 389 14.47 3.60 12.03
N THR A 390 14.64 4.71 12.74
CA THR A 390 13.87 5.00 13.96
C THR A 390 12.70 5.94 13.70
N THR A 391 12.69 6.62 12.56
CA THR A 391 11.63 7.54 12.08
C THR A 391 11.54 7.50 10.54
N PRO A 392 10.41 7.90 9.94
CA PRO A 392 10.29 8.12 8.49
C PRO A 392 11.35 9.09 7.94
N ILE A 393 11.57 9.04 6.62
CA ILE A 393 12.43 9.99 5.89
C ILE A 393 11.57 11.20 5.50
N ASP A 394 11.44 12.16 6.42
CA ASP A 394 10.56 13.31 6.23
C ASP A 394 11.17 14.41 5.35
N SER A 395 10.38 15.44 5.07
CA SER A 395 10.79 16.65 4.35
C SER A 395 11.68 17.60 5.18
N SER A 396 12.19 17.17 6.34
CA SER A 396 13.06 18.00 7.17
C SER A 396 14.34 18.41 6.43
N PRO A 397 15.00 19.51 6.83
CA PRO A 397 16.28 19.92 6.23
C PRO A 397 17.36 18.83 6.24
N ARG A 398 17.26 17.85 7.15
CA ARG A 398 18.15 16.68 7.24
C ARG A 398 17.94 15.71 6.07
N ASP A 399 16.68 15.44 5.74
CA ASP A 399 16.28 14.31 4.89
C ASP A 399 15.79 14.77 3.50
N ARG A 400 15.41 16.04 3.31
CA ARG A 400 14.84 16.56 2.04
C ARG A 400 15.74 16.41 0.81
N LEU A 401 17.06 16.34 0.99
CA LEU A 401 17.98 16.16 -0.14
C LEU A 401 18.19 14.71 -0.53
N LEU A 402 17.78 13.74 0.32
CA LEU A 402 18.25 12.36 0.22
C LEU A 402 17.96 11.74 -1.13
N SER A 403 16.80 12.03 -1.71
CA SER A 403 16.48 11.52 -3.04
C SER A 403 17.34 12.13 -4.15
N ARG A 404 17.54 13.46 -4.15
CA ARG A 404 18.47 14.13 -5.07
C ARG A 404 19.90 13.63 -4.89
N LEU A 405 20.31 13.37 -3.66
CA LEU A 405 21.63 12.85 -3.33
C LEU A 405 21.82 11.43 -3.84
N ALA A 406 20.83 10.55 -3.69
CA ALA A 406 20.88 9.18 -4.21
C ALA A 406 21.10 9.18 -5.73
N ALA A 407 20.29 9.96 -6.47
CA ALA A 407 20.45 10.13 -7.91
C ALA A 407 21.81 10.73 -8.29
N HIS A 408 22.27 11.75 -7.56
CA HIS A 408 23.56 12.39 -7.79
C HIS A 408 24.74 11.44 -7.59
N VAL A 409 24.74 10.65 -6.50
CA VAL A 409 25.76 9.65 -6.21
C VAL A 409 25.74 8.54 -7.25
N ALA A 410 24.58 8.04 -7.64
CA ALA A 410 24.45 7.06 -8.71
C ALA A 410 24.95 7.62 -10.06
N GLY A 411 24.80 8.92 -10.31
CA GLY A 411 25.36 9.59 -11.48
C GLY A 411 26.89 9.55 -11.55
N HIS A 412 27.56 9.43 -10.42
CA HIS A 412 29.01 9.31 -10.31
C HIS A 412 29.50 7.87 -10.08
N SER A 413 28.59 6.92 -9.89
CA SER A 413 28.91 5.54 -9.55
C SER A 413 28.91 4.64 -10.78
N ARG A 414 29.87 3.71 -10.82
CA ARG A 414 29.89 2.60 -11.79
C ARG A 414 28.74 1.65 -11.51
N ILE A 415 28.68 1.16 -10.26
CA ILE A 415 27.69 0.20 -9.81
C ILE A 415 26.79 0.85 -8.74
N ALA A 416 25.49 0.71 -8.92
CA ALA A 416 24.51 0.95 -7.86
C ALA A 416 24.01 -0.40 -7.35
N LEU A 417 24.27 -0.68 -6.08
CA LEU A 417 23.96 -1.96 -5.48
C LEU A 417 22.52 -1.95 -4.95
N ASN A 418 21.76 -2.97 -5.33
CA ASN A 418 20.41 -3.23 -4.86
C ASN A 418 20.36 -4.52 -4.03
N ILE A 419 20.50 -4.36 -2.72
CA ILE A 419 20.28 -5.44 -1.74
C ILE A 419 18.88 -5.26 -1.16
N HIS A 420 18.08 -6.30 -1.23
CA HIS A 420 16.69 -6.27 -0.78
C HIS A 420 16.64 -6.03 0.72
N ARG A 421 15.51 -5.52 1.20
CA ARG A 421 15.31 -5.36 2.64
C ARG A 421 15.20 -6.73 3.31
N ASP A 422 14.41 -7.61 2.70
CA ASP A 422 14.03 -8.92 3.22
C ASP A 422 14.20 -9.98 2.12
N GLU A 423 13.80 -11.24 2.35
CA GLU A 423 13.97 -12.33 1.38
C GLU A 423 13.07 -12.19 0.13
N TYR A 424 12.07 -11.31 0.18
CA TYR A 424 11.21 -10.99 -0.96
C TYR A 424 11.92 -10.00 -1.89
N GLY A 425 12.39 -10.51 -3.02
CA GLY A 425 13.05 -9.69 -4.03
C GLY A 425 12.09 -8.89 -4.88
N PHE A 426 11.43 -7.87 -4.35
CA PHE A 426 10.60 -7.00 -5.19
C PHE A 426 11.48 -6.09 -6.08
N PHE A 427 11.04 -5.81 -7.31
CA PHE A 427 11.71 -4.87 -8.19
C PHE A 427 11.42 -3.41 -7.76
N GLU A 428 12.26 -2.86 -6.88
CA GLU A 428 12.16 -1.48 -6.36
C GLU A 428 12.35 -0.42 -7.48
N TRP A 429 11.35 -0.20 -8.35
CA TRP A 429 11.46 0.63 -9.56
C TRP A 429 12.04 2.02 -9.30
N HIS A 430 11.56 2.72 -8.26
CA HIS A 430 12.03 4.07 -7.93
C HIS A 430 13.55 4.08 -7.68
N ARG A 431 14.06 3.11 -6.93
CA ARG A 431 15.48 3.01 -6.60
C ARG A 431 16.33 2.46 -7.75
N ILE A 432 15.91 1.34 -8.33
CA ILE A 432 16.64 0.63 -9.38
C ILE A 432 16.66 1.47 -10.65
N VAL A 433 15.50 1.99 -11.06
CA VAL A 433 15.35 2.64 -12.36
C VAL A 433 15.61 4.13 -12.26
N LYS A 434 14.77 4.87 -11.52
CA LYS A 434 14.88 6.33 -11.41
C LYS A 434 16.15 6.74 -10.64
N GLY A 435 16.45 6.07 -9.53
CA GLY A 435 17.60 6.36 -8.68
C GLY A 435 18.93 6.00 -9.33
N ALA A 436 19.02 4.86 -10.02
CA ALA A 436 20.30 4.34 -10.53
C ALA A 436 20.44 4.28 -12.04
N MET A 437 19.65 3.44 -12.72
CA MET A 437 19.72 3.22 -14.17
C MET A 437 19.62 4.50 -14.98
N ALA A 438 18.64 5.36 -14.66
CA ALA A 438 18.48 6.65 -15.32
C ALA A 438 19.77 7.47 -15.20
N ASN A 439 20.40 7.47 -14.01
CA ASN A 439 21.66 8.15 -13.73
C ASN A 439 22.91 7.43 -14.30
N GLY A 440 22.71 6.36 -15.05
CA GLY A 440 23.72 5.63 -15.81
C GLY A 440 24.63 4.75 -14.95
N SER A 441 24.28 4.48 -13.70
CA SER A 441 24.91 3.37 -12.98
C SER A 441 24.44 2.03 -13.57
N VAL A 442 25.31 1.04 -13.61
CA VAL A 442 24.88 -0.36 -13.75
C VAL A 442 24.26 -0.79 -12.43
N VAL A 443 23.04 -1.31 -12.46
CA VAL A 443 22.45 -1.91 -11.25
C VAL A 443 22.91 -3.36 -11.14
N VAL A 444 23.46 -3.69 -9.98
CA VAL A 444 23.69 -5.08 -9.54
C VAL A 444 22.72 -5.36 -8.41
N SER A 445 21.84 -6.34 -8.60
CA SER A 445 20.76 -6.65 -7.68
C SER A 445 20.83 -8.10 -7.21
N GLU A 446 20.33 -8.36 -6.01
CA GLU A 446 19.79 -9.69 -5.69
C GLU A 446 18.61 -10.01 -6.63
N PRO A 447 18.28 -11.30 -6.87
CA PRO A 447 17.21 -11.68 -7.78
C PRO A 447 15.89 -10.96 -7.44
N CYS A 448 15.26 -10.40 -8.46
CA CYS A 448 13.97 -9.73 -8.37
C CYS A 448 12.85 -10.63 -8.91
N LEU A 449 11.62 -10.42 -8.43
CA LEU A 449 10.43 -10.85 -9.13
C LEU A 449 10.44 -10.24 -10.54
N PRO A 450 10.01 -10.99 -11.58
CA PRO A 450 10.00 -10.50 -12.95
C PRO A 450 9.26 -9.18 -13.07
N HIS A 451 9.90 -8.21 -13.72
CA HIS A 451 9.29 -6.94 -14.05
C HIS A 451 8.90 -6.94 -15.54
N PRO A 452 7.71 -6.43 -15.90
CA PRO A 452 7.21 -6.51 -17.29
C PRO A 452 8.10 -5.79 -18.31
N VAL A 453 8.67 -4.64 -17.91
CA VAL A 453 9.52 -3.80 -18.77
C VAL A 453 11.02 -4.08 -18.61
N PHE A 454 11.56 -3.98 -17.39
CA PHE A 454 12.99 -4.17 -17.11
C PHE A 454 13.32 -5.65 -16.90
N ARG A 455 14.43 -6.10 -17.49
CA ARG A 455 14.79 -7.52 -17.58
C ARG A 455 16.22 -7.74 -17.06
N PRO A 456 16.44 -8.74 -16.20
CA PRO A 456 17.79 -9.09 -15.76
C PRO A 456 18.62 -9.60 -16.94
N GLY A 457 19.92 -9.31 -16.92
CA GLY A 457 20.84 -9.57 -18.03
C GLY A 457 20.64 -8.68 -19.26
N ILE A 458 19.69 -7.75 -19.26
CA ILE A 458 19.50 -6.78 -20.36
C ILE A 458 19.59 -5.36 -19.83
N HIS A 459 18.85 -5.07 -18.76
CA HIS A 459 18.76 -3.71 -18.20
C HIS A 459 19.47 -3.58 -16.85
N PHE A 460 19.64 -4.68 -16.13
CA PHE A 460 20.44 -4.77 -14.90
C PHE A 460 21.03 -6.17 -14.79
N LEU A 461 21.93 -6.36 -13.84
CA LEU A 461 22.55 -7.66 -13.57
C LEU A 461 22.04 -8.19 -12.23
N GLU A 462 21.69 -9.47 -12.23
CA GLU A 462 21.26 -10.19 -11.02
C GLU A 462 22.31 -11.21 -10.63
N GLU A 463 22.53 -11.33 -9.34
CA GLU A 463 23.32 -12.42 -8.78
C GLU A 463 22.88 -12.66 -7.32
N THR A 464 23.00 -13.91 -6.88
CA THR A 464 22.80 -14.29 -5.48
C THR A 464 23.74 -13.52 -4.55
N GLY A 465 23.29 -13.17 -3.35
CA GLY A 465 24.10 -12.39 -2.40
C GLY A 465 25.47 -13.01 -2.05
N ARG A 466 25.64 -14.33 -2.27
CA ARG A 466 26.93 -15.01 -2.12
C ARG A 466 27.93 -14.66 -3.22
N HIS A 467 27.48 -14.44 -4.46
CA HIS A 467 28.34 -14.28 -5.63
C HIS A 467 28.35 -12.85 -6.19
N ILE A 468 27.52 -11.94 -5.66
CA ILE A 468 27.59 -10.50 -5.96
C ILE A 468 29.03 -9.95 -5.91
N PRO A 469 29.89 -10.28 -4.93
CA PRO A 469 31.28 -9.84 -4.94
C PRO A 469 32.06 -10.24 -6.21
N ASN A 470 31.88 -11.47 -6.69
CA ASN A 470 32.54 -11.95 -7.90
C ASN A 470 32.06 -11.18 -9.14
N LEU A 471 30.75 -10.90 -9.20
CA LEU A 471 30.17 -10.11 -10.27
C LEU A 471 30.72 -8.68 -10.27
N ILE A 472 30.84 -8.05 -9.09
CA ILE A 472 31.43 -6.71 -8.94
C ILE A 472 32.90 -6.71 -9.40
N GLU A 473 33.68 -7.70 -8.97
CA GLU A 473 35.10 -7.82 -9.35
C GLU A 473 35.25 -7.96 -10.87
N TRP A 474 34.45 -8.83 -11.49
CA TRP A 474 34.42 -9.01 -12.93
C TRP A 474 34.10 -7.71 -13.66
N LEU A 475 33.02 -7.02 -13.27
CA LEU A 475 32.61 -5.76 -13.89
C LEU A 475 33.67 -4.66 -13.77
N LEU A 476 34.37 -4.58 -12.64
CA LEU A 476 35.33 -3.50 -12.38
C LEU A 476 36.72 -3.77 -12.98
N HIS A 477 37.17 -5.03 -13.03
CA HIS A 477 38.57 -5.35 -13.32
C HIS A 477 38.82 -6.05 -14.66
N THR A 478 37.79 -6.56 -15.34
CA THR A 478 37.98 -7.28 -16.60
C THR A 478 37.49 -6.47 -17.81
N PRO A 479 38.17 -6.53 -18.97
CA PRO A 479 37.71 -5.84 -20.17
C PRO A 479 36.31 -6.28 -20.65
N ASP A 480 36.00 -7.57 -20.57
CA ASP A 480 34.71 -8.14 -20.94
C ASP A 480 33.61 -7.76 -19.94
N GLY A 481 33.89 -7.72 -18.64
CA GLY A 481 32.96 -7.19 -17.63
C GLY A 481 32.63 -5.71 -17.85
N GLN A 482 33.63 -4.89 -18.18
CA GLN A 482 33.41 -3.47 -18.50
C GLN A 482 32.65 -3.28 -19.81
N ALA A 483 32.90 -4.11 -20.83
CA ALA A 483 32.12 -4.11 -22.07
C ALA A 483 30.65 -4.47 -21.78
N ARG A 484 30.42 -5.50 -20.96
CA ARG A 484 29.09 -5.91 -20.54
C ARG A 484 28.36 -4.80 -19.76
N ALA A 485 29.06 -4.12 -18.86
CA ALA A 485 28.51 -2.97 -18.14
C ALA A 485 28.00 -1.88 -19.10
N GLU A 486 28.74 -1.59 -20.16
CA GLU A 486 28.37 -0.59 -21.16
C GLU A 486 27.18 -1.04 -22.02
N GLU A 487 27.10 -2.33 -22.38
CA GLU A 487 25.93 -2.92 -23.06
C GLU A 487 24.65 -2.75 -22.22
N ILE A 488 24.69 -3.13 -20.93
CA ILE A 488 23.56 -3.03 -20.00
C ILE A 488 23.09 -1.57 -19.88
N ARG A 489 24.03 -0.64 -19.75
CA ARG A 489 23.73 0.80 -19.68
C ARG A 489 23.09 1.32 -20.96
N THR A 490 23.63 0.92 -22.10
CA THR A 490 23.12 1.34 -23.42
C THR A 490 21.70 0.83 -23.63
N ALA A 491 21.44 -0.45 -23.37
CA ALA A 491 20.10 -1.03 -23.48
C ALA A 491 19.10 -0.32 -22.56
N THR A 492 19.51 -0.04 -21.33
CA THR A 492 18.71 0.72 -20.37
C THR A 492 18.38 2.13 -20.83
N TRP A 493 19.34 2.85 -21.41
CA TRP A 493 19.12 4.18 -21.97
C TRP A 493 18.26 4.18 -23.23
N GLN A 494 18.33 3.12 -24.05
CA GLN A 494 17.43 2.95 -25.18
C GLN A 494 15.99 2.66 -24.73
N LEU A 495 15.80 2.09 -23.55
CA LEU A 495 14.48 1.85 -22.98
C LEU A 495 13.93 3.08 -22.24
N ILE A 496 14.76 3.72 -21.41
CA ILE A 496 14.39 4.89 -20.59
C ILE A 496 14.38 6.14 -21.47
N GLY A 497 13.24 6.83 -21.53
CA GLY A 497 13.15 8.15 -22.16
C GLY A 497 12.96 8.14 -23.68
N THR A 498 12.61 7.01 -24.30
CA THR A 498 12.13 7.04 -25.69
C THR A 498 10.72 7.63 -25.76
N SER A 499 10.48 8.51 -26.73
CA SER A 499 9.16 9.10 -26.94
C SER A 499 8.08 8.05 -27.18
N ALA A 500 8.43 6.91 -27.81
CA ALA A 500 7.51 5.80 -28.02
C ALA A 500 7.12 5.11 -26.69
N GLY A 501 8.10 4.80 -25.83
CA GLY A 501 7.84 4.19 -24.52
C GLY A 501 7.05 5.11 -23.59
N ASN A 502 7.35 6.42 -23.61
CA ASN A 502 6.58 7.42 -22.86
C ASN A 502 5.13 7.51 -23.34
N ARG A 503 4.89 7.56 -24.66
CA ARG A 503 3.54 7.56 -25.23
C ARG A 503 2.74 6.31 -24.87
N ALA A 504 3.37 5.14 -24.89
CA ALA A 504 2.72 3.89 -24.49
C ALA A 504 2.28 3.92 -23.01
N ARG A 505 3.15 4.42 -22.12
CA ARG A 505 2.78 4.62 -20.70
C ARG A 505 1.64 5.63 -20.53
N CYS A 506 1.68 6.75 -21.25
CA CYS A 506 0.60 7.76 -21.24
C CYS A 506 -0.74 7.16 -21.68
N ALA A 507 -0.78 6.45 -22.81
CA ALA A 507 -2.00 5.79 -23.30
C ALA A 507 -2.54 4.78 -22.29
N ARG A 508 -1.67 3.99 -21.66
CA ARG A 508 -2.07 2.97 -20.70
C ARG A 508 -2.71 3.54 -19.44
N ILE A 509 -2.08 4.55 -18.81
CA ILE A 509 -2.64 5.14 -17.59
C ILE A 509 -3.92 5.92 -17.87
N ARG A 510 -4.01 6.59 -19.02
CA ARG A 510 -5.24 7.26 -19.46
C ARG A 510 -6.38 6.27 -19.64
N GLY A 511 -6.13 5.15 -20.31
CA GLY A 511 -7.14 4.09 -20.48
C GLY A 511 -7.58 3.48 -19.15
N PHE A 512 -6.67 3.30 -18.20
CA PHE A 512 -7.03 2.83 -16.85
C PHE A 512 -7.92 3.83 -16.10
N ILE A 513 -7.56 5.11 -16.12
CA ILE A 513 -8.38 6.17 -15.51
C ILE A 513 -9.76 6.21 -16.17
N SER A 514 -9.82 6.13 -17.51
CA SER A 514 -11.10 6.12 -18.22
C SER A 514 -11.96 4.92 -17.85
N TYR A 515 -11.35 3.73 -17.72
CA TYR A 515 -12.03 2.51 -17.28
C TYR A 515 -12.61 2.67 -15.86
N VAL A 516 -11.80 3.08 -14.89
CA VAL A 516 -12.26 3.30 -13.51
C VAL A 516 -13.38 4.36 -13.48
N TRP A 517 -13.20 5.46 -14.19
CA TRP A 517 -14.18 6.55 -14.26
C TRP A 517 -15.52 6.14 -14.89
N SER A 518 -15.48 5.24 -15.87
CA SER A 518 -16.67 4.79 -16.59
C SER A 518 -17.40 3.63 -15.91
N THR A 519 -16.85 3.08 -14.82
CA THR A 519 -17.39 1.88 -14.15
C THR A 519 -17.60 2.14 -12.65
N PRO A 520 -18.55 3.01 -12.26
CA PRO A 520 -18.73 3.41 -10.86
C PRO A 520 -19.22 2.27 -9.93
N GLU A 521 -19.63 1.14 -10.50
CA GLU A 521 -20.23 0.00 -9.79
C GLU A 521 -19.29 -1.22 -9.66
N ALA A 522 -18.01 -1.08 -10.03
CA ALA A 522 -17.03 -2.18 -10.01
C ALA A 522 -16.50 -2.51 -8.61
#